data_AF-A0A195EZ90-F1
#
_entry.id   AF-A0A195EZ90-F1
#
_cell.length_a   1.000
_cell.length_b   1.000
_cell.length_c   1.000
_cell.angle_alpha   90.00
_cell.angle_beta   90.00
_cell.angle_gamma   90.00
#
_symmetry.space_group_name_H-M   'P 1'
#
loop_
_entity.id
_entity.type
_entity.pdbx_description
1 polymer ?
#
loop_
_entity_poly.entity_id
_entity_poly.type
_entity_poly.pdbx_seq_one_letter_code
_entity_poly.pdbx_strand_id
1 'polypeptide(L)'
;AAAAAARYSTQQSNCDPNIVSCLTSDNYMQCGTGSIHSIKFIPRTLNIDFGMPTRGDLIRNIIEIPATTLIPPLQEPTNRLPIQYDSPMLEKSLDLPTNERIIEKQAVNMLRVRRKKMKKHQRKKLRKKMKFIMEKVRLKRRQKKEKLFQAELIAKIKEAEAFDAKEYVNEKLSILNKKILPRTFRGEILPAEMIKQFLDEKRATKEAKRNKPRLTL
;
A
#
# COMPACT_ATOMS: atom_id res chain seq x y z
N ALA A 1 -55.55 15.80 17.65
CA ALA A 1 -54.63 16.05 16.53
C ALA A 1 -53.82 17.31 16.86
N ALA A 2 -52.58 17.17 17.28
CA ALA A 2 -51.73 18.28 17.70
C ALA A 2 -50.65 18.52 16.63
N ALA A 3 -50.73 19.67 15.95
CA ALA A 3 -49.75 20.10 14.96
C ALA A 3 -48.67 20.95 15.63
N ALA A 4 -47.48 20.38 15.82
CA ALA A 4 -46.31 21.09 16.30
C ALA A 4 -45.60 21.78 15.12
N ALA A 5 -45.71 23.11 15.03
CA ALA A 5 -45.00 23.92 14.05
C ALA A 5 -43.56 24.20 14.53
N ALA A 6 -42.58 23.62 13.84
CA ALA A 6 -41.15 23.90 14.07
C ALA A 6 -40.79 25.27 13.46
N ARG A 7 -40.40 26.23 14.32
CA ARG A 7 -39.84 27.53 13.92
C ARG A 7 -38.34 27.39 13.68
N TYR A 8 -37.90 27.65 12.45
CA TYR A 8 -36.48 27.79 12.12
C TYR A 8 -36.00 29.19 12.52
N SER A 9 -34.95 29.26 13.34
CA SER A 9 -34.27 30.50 13.74
C SER A 9 -33.01 30.68 12.90
N THR A 10 -33.00 31.71 12.06
CA THR A 10 -31.83 32.14 11.28
C THR A 10 -31.19 33.30 12.02
N GLN A 11 -30.09 33.06 12.74
CA GLN A 11 -29.23 34.14 13.21
C GLN A 11 -28.25 34.49 12.09
N GLN A 12 -28.44 35.67 11.50
CA GLN A 12 -27.45 36.35 10.68
C GLN A 12 -26.41 36.96 11.61
N SER A 13 -25.16 36.49 11.54
CA SER A 13 -24.04 37.17 12.18
C SER A 13 -23.47 38.20 11.20
N ASN A 14 -23.58 39.47 11.56
CA ASN A 14 -23.01 40.61 10.85
C ASN A 14 -21.48 40.53 10.83
N CYS A 15 -20.88 40.76 9.66
CA CYS A 15 -19.45 40.96 9.51
C CYS A 15 -19.23 42.43 9.14
N ASP A 16 -18.68 43.22 10.06
CA ASP A 16 -18.23 44.59 9.76
C ASP A 16 -16.91 44.56 8.98
N PRO A 17 -16.75 45.38 7.92
CA PRO A 17 -15.51 45.53 7.20
C PRO A 17 -14.66 46.68 7.77
N ASN A 18 -13.34 46.54 7.61
CA ASN A 18 -12.29 47.55 7.84
C ASN A 18 -11.72 47.67 9.25
N ILE A 19 -10.62 46.93 9.47
CA ILE A 19 -9.44 47.48 10.13
C ILE A 19 -8.22 47.21 9.24
N VAL A 20 -7.75 48.26 8.60
CA VAL A 20 -6.39 48.36 8.05
C VAL A 20 -5.45 48.57 9.22
N SER A 21 -4.44 47.73 9.35
CA SER A 21 -3.22 48.02 10.13
C SER A 21 -2.06 47.29 9.46
N CYS A 22 -1.11 48.08 9.01
CA CYS A 22 0.04 47.68 8.24
C CYS A 22 1.20 47.21 9.13
N LEU A 23 2.10 46.46 8.48
CA LEU A 23 3.54 46.35 8.68
C LEU A 23 4.11 45.14 9.45
N THR A 24 4.92 44.42 8.65
CA THR A 24 6.23 43.84 8.95
C THR A 24 6.30 42.64 9.88
N SER A 25 6.55 41.46 9.30
CA SER A 25 7.86 40.85 9.46
C SER A 25 8.10 39.81 8.38
N ASP A 26 9.23 39.98 7.70
CA ASP A 26 9.83 39.03 6.79
C ASP A 26 10.10 37.71 7.51
N ASN A 27 9.57 36.61 6.98
CA ASN A 27 10.11 35.27 7.20
C ASN A 27 9.93 34.46 5.92
N TYR A 28 10.76 34.79 4.95
CA TYR A 28 10.97 34.00 3.74
C TYR A 28 11.68 32.71 4.15
N MET A 29 10.97 31.58 4.08
CA MET A 29 11.58 30.26 4.24
C MET A 29 12.52 30.00 3.06
N GLN A 30 13.82 30.14 3.33
CA GLN A 30 14.92 29.72 2.47
C GLN A 30 14.85 28.19 2.28
N CYS A 31 14.53 27.77 1.06
CA CYS A 31 14.73 26.40 0.59
C CYS A 31 15.63 26.45 -0.64
N GLY A 32 16.86 25.94 -0.48
CA GLY A 32 17.66 25.24 -1.49
C GLY A 32 17.88 25.91 -2.86
N THR A 33 19.13 26.26 -3.13
CA THR A 33 19.68 26.65 -4.44
C THR A 33 19.23 25.72 -5.59
N GLY A 34 18.40 26.27 -6.49
CA GLY A 34 18.04 25.68 -7.77
C GLY A 34 17.79 26.78 -8.78
N SER A 35 18.55 26.77 -9.88
CA SER A 35 18.57 27.76 -10.95
C SER A 35 17.17 28.22 -11.38
N ILE A 36 16.92 29.53 -11.31
CA ILE A 36 15.73 30.16 -11.91
C ILE A 36 15.92 30.10 -13.42
N HIS A 37 15.36 29.09 -14.08
CA HIS A 37 15.37 29.02 -15.53
C HIS A 37 14.46 30.10 -16.10
N SER A 38 15.07 31.19 -16.58
CA SER A 38 14.37 32.22 -17.35
C SER A 38 13.96 31.65 -18.70
N ILE A 39 12.66 31.44 -18.89
CA ILE A 39 12.09 31.03 -20.18
C ILE A 39 12.18 32.24 -21.11
N LYS A 40 13.09 32.20 -22.09
CA LYS A 40 13.19 33.23 -23.13
C LYS A 40 12.41 32.78 -24.36
N PHE A 41 11.38 33.52 -24.72
CA PHE A 41 10.57 33.24 -25.90
C PHE A 41 11.14 33.99 -27.10
N ILE A 42 11.54 33.28 -28.15
CA ILE A 42 11.99 33.87 -29.42
C ILE A 42 10.90 33.56 -30.47
N PRO A 43 10.36 34.57 -31.18
CA PRO A 43 9.33 34.31 -32.17
C PRO A 43 9.92 33.56 -33.38
N ARG A 44 9.20 32.53 -33.84
CA ARG A 44 9.50 31.60 -34.97
C ARG A 44 10.34 30.34 -34.65
N THR A 45 10.69 30.08 -33.40
CA THR A 45 11.26 28.78 -32.98
C THR A 45 10.59 28.29 -31.70
N LEU A 46 9.93 27.12 -31.75
CA LEU A 46 9.27 26.51 -30.60
C LEU A 46 10.23 25.49 -29.95
N ASN A 47 11.32 25.99 -29.37
CA ASN A 47 12.21 25.19 -28.52
C ASN A 47 11.87 25.49 -27.06
N ILE A 48 10.98 24.68 -26.48
CA ILE A 48 10.72 24.68 -25.04
C ILE A 48 11.50 23.51 -24.46
N ASP A 49 12.68 23.80 -23.91
CA ASP A 49 13.50 22.80 -23.22
C ASP A 49 12.90 22.51 -21.84
N PHE A 50 12.10 21.45 -21.75
CA PHE A 50 11.73 20.86 -20.47
C PHE A 50 12.95 20.09 -19.97
N GLY A 51 13.68 20.66 -19.00
CA GLY A 51 14.85 20.05 -18.35
C GLY A 51 14.50 18.74 -17.65
N MET A 52 14.32 17.67 -18.42
CA MET A 52 14.24 16.31 -17.94
C MET A 52 15.68 15.78 -17.83
N PRO A 53 16.09 15.20 -16.69
CA PRO A 53 17.39 14.55 -16.61
C PRO A 53 17.37 13.33 -17.51
N THR A 54 18.01 13.46 -18.67
CA THR A 54 18.35 12.36 -19.57
C THR A 54 19.32 11.43 -18.84
N ARG A 55 18.75 10.43 -18.17
CA ARG A 55 19.46 9.17 -17.91
C ARG A 55 19.78 8.58 -19.28
N GLY A 56 21.04 8.19 -19.43
CA GLY A 56 21.70 7.89 -20.69
C GLY A 56 20.97 6.90 -21.60
N ASP A 57 21.32 7.10 -22.87
CA ASP A 57 21.39 6.13 -23.95
C ASP A 57 20.06 5.58 -24.48
N LEU A 58 19.64 6.23 -25.57
CA LEU A 58 19.18 5.66 -26.84
C LEU A 58 18.14 6.59 -27.48
N ILE A 59 18.56 7.81 -27.84
CA ILE A 59 17.93 8.51 -28.95
C ILE A 59 18.37 7.72 -30.19
N ARG A 60 17.53 6.79 -30.64
CA ARG A 60 17.64 6.30 -32.01
C ARG A 60 17.44 7.52 -32.87
N ASN A 61 18.49 7.98 -33.53
CA ASN A 61 18.38 8.90 -34.64
C ASN A 61 17.44 8.22 -35.64
N ILE A 62 16.17 8.64 -35.64
CA ILE A 62 15.24 8.26 -36.70
C ILE A 62 15.80 8.97 -37.91
N ILE A 63 16.65 8.28 -38.66
CA ILE A 63 17.01 8.70 -40.01
C ILE A 63 15.69 8.55 -40.78
N GLU A 64 15.00 9.67 -40.99
CA GLU A 64 13.87 9.74 -41.91
C GLU A 64 14.41 9.51 -43.32
N ILE A 65 14.61 8.24 -43.68
CA ILE A 65 14.86 7.86 -45.06
C ILE A 65 13.48 7.88 -45.73
N PRO A 66 13.23 8.74 -46.73
CA PRO A 66 11.96 8.72 -47.44
C PRO A 66 11.83 7.36 -48.14
N ALA A 67 10.74 6.64 -47.89
CA ALA A 67 10.49 5.29 -48.40
C ALA A 67 10.41 5.19 -49.94
N THR A 68 10.52 6.31 -50.65
CA THR A 68 10.44 6.42 -52.11
C THR A 68 11.69 5.94 -52.84
N THR A 69 12.86 5.80 -52.19
CA THR A 69 14.09 5.35 -52.85
C THR A 69 14.34 3.85 -52.80
N LEU A 70 13.59 3.09 -51.98
CA LEU A 70 13.84 1.65 -51.77
C LEU A 70 12.98 0.72 -52.63
N ILE A 71 11.88 1.22 -53.21
CA ILE A 71 10.95 0.39 -53.99
C ILE A 71 11.13 0.75 -55.47
N PRO A 72 11.69 -0.14 -56.31
CA PRO A 72 11.67 0.08 -57.75
C PRO A 72 10.22 0.16 -58.23
N PRO A 73 9.89 1.09 -59.15
CA PRO A 73 8.53 1.23 -59.65
C PRO A 73 8.06 -0.09 -60.27
N LEU A 74 6.86 -0.51 -59.90
CA LEU A 74 6.24 -1.75 -60.36
C LEU A 74 6.12 -1.71 -61.89
N GLN A 75 6.98 -2.43 -62.60
CA GLN A 75 6.84 -2.62 -64.05
C GLN A 75 5.73 -3.63 -64.30
N GLU A 76 4.76 -3.24 -65.12
CA GLU A 76 3.76 -4.18 -65.65
C GLU A 76 4.46 -5.21 -66.55
N PRO A 77 4.16 -6.51 -66.39
CA PRO A 77 4.82 -7.55 -67.16
C PRO A 77 4.50 -7.39 -68.65
N THR A 78 5.53 -7.15 -69.46
CA THR A 78 5.43 -6.80 -70.89
C THR A 78 4.89 -7.94 -71.76
N ASN A 79 4.83 -9.18 -71.26
CA ASN A 79 4.40 -10.34 -72.04
C ASN A 79 3.25 -11.07 -71.33
N ARG A 80 2.03 -10.90 -71.86
CA ARG A 80 0.89 -11.77 -71.52
C ARG A 80 1.08 -13.09 -72.25
N LEU A 81 1.63 -14.10 -71.56
CA LEU A 81 1.64 -15.46 -72.10
C LEU A 81 0.19 -15.98 -72.18
N PRO A 82 -0.19 -16.70 -73.25
CA PRO A 82 -1.49 -17.37 -73.30
C PRO A 82 -1.60 -18.33 -72.12
N ILE A 83 -2.70 -18.24 -71.39
CA ILE A 83 -3.02 -19.20 -70.32
C ILE A 83 -3.14 -20.57 -70.99
N GLN A 84 -2.13 -21.42 -70.81
CA GLN A 84 -2.27 -22.84 -71.12
C GLN A 84 -3.24 -23.43 -70.09
N TYR A 85 -4.44 -23.76 -70.55
CA TYR A 85 -5.36 -24.57 -69.78
C TYR A 85 -4.86 -26.01 -69.87
N ASP A 86 -4.39 -26.56 -68.75
CA ASP A 86 -4.18 -27.99 -68.65
C ASP A 86 -5.51 -28.72 -68.92
N SER A 87 -5.39 -29.88 -69.58
CA SER A 87 -6.49 -30.78 -69.98
C SER A 87 -7.58 -30.95 -68.91
N PRO A 88 -8.83 -31.24 -69.32
CA PRO A 88 -10.01 -31.06 -68.49
C PRO A 88 -9.84 -31.74 -67.14
N MET A 89 -10.09 -30.95 -66.09
CA MET A 89 -10.17 -31.38 -64.70
C MET A 89 -10.73 -32.79 -64.62
N LEU A 90 -9.94 -33.71 -64.05
CA LEU A 90 -10.48 -34.91 -63.42
C LEU A 90 -11.67 -34.44 -62.58
N GLU A 91 -12.85 -34.93 -62.92
CA GLU A 91 -14.12 -34.63 -62.26
C GLU A 91 -14.03 -35.14 -60.83
N LYS A 92 -13.38 -34.35 -59.97
CA LYS A 92 -13.44 -34.51 -58.52
C LYS A 92 -14.87 -34.15 -58.20
N SER A 93 -15.70 -35.16 -57.95
CA SER A 93 -17.02 -34.97 -57.37
C SER A 93 -16.89 -33.91 -56.27
N LEU A 94 -17.59 -32.78 -56.45
CA LEU A 94 -17.83 -31.84 -55.37
C LEU A 94 -18.83 -32.51 -54.44
N ASP A 95 -18.40 -33.56 -53.76
CA ASP A 95 -19.16 -34.09 -52.65
C ASP A 95 -19.20 -32.98 -51.60
N LEU A 96 -20.43 -32.62 -51.18
CA LEU A 96 -20.64 -31.75 -50.04
C LEU A 96 -19.75 -32.27 -48.90
N PRO A 97 -18.95 -31.40 -48.23
CA PRO A 97 -18.06 -31.85 -47.16
C PRO A 97 -18.90 -32.69 -46.19
N THR A 98 -18.52 -33.97 -46.07
CA THR A 98 -19.28 -34.97 -45.31
C THR A 98 -19.43 -34.46 -43.88
N ASN A 99 -20.64 -34.00 -43.51
CA ASN A 99 -21.06 -33.52 -42.18
C ASN A 99 -19.90 -33.44 -41.17
N GLU A 100 -18.98 -32.51 -41.39
CA GLU A 100 -17.82 -32.37 -40.51
C GLU A 100 -18.41 -32.03 -39.15
N ARG A 101 -18.15 -32.88 -38.14
CA ARG A 101 -18.65 -32.69 -36.78
C ARG A 101 -18.38 -31.24 -36.41
N ILE A 102 -19.43 -30.45 -36.22
CA ILE A 102 -19.32 -29.03 -35.86
C ILE A 102 -18.56 -28.98 -34.54
N ILE A 103 -17.26 -28.69 -34.59
CA ILE A 103 -16.44 -28.58 -33.39
C ILE A 103 -16.92 -27.33 -32.66
N GLU A 104 -17.55 -27.50 -31.51
CA GLU A 104 -18.03 -26.40 -30.68
C GLU A 104 -16.88 -25.46 -30.33
N LYS A 105 -16.83 -24.29 -30.98
CA LYS A 105 -15.84 -23.25 -30.68
C LYS A 105 -16.20 -22.59 -29.36
N GLN A 106 -15.71 -23.14 -28.26
CA GLN A 106 -15.92 -22.58 -26.92
C GLN A 106 -15.14 -21.27 -26.74
N ALA A 107 -15.82 -20.14 -26.89
CA ALA A 107 -15.26 -18.80 -26.71
C ALA A 107 -15.06 -18.39 -25.23
N VAL A 108 -14.82 -19.36 -24.34
CA VAL A 108 -14.76 -19.19 -22.88
C VAL A 108 -13.73 -18.13 -22.47
N ASN A 109 -12.55 -18.17 -23.08
CA ASN A 109 -11.48 -17.20 -22.82
C ASN A 109 -11.87 -15.77 -23.25
N MET A 110 -12.51 -15.62 -24.41
CA MET A 110 -12.97 -14.32 -24.89
C MET A 110 -14.04 -13.72 -23.98
N LEU A 111 -14.98 -14.52 -23.49
CA LEU A 111 -15.98 -14.07 -22.52
C LEU A 111 -15.35 -13.67 -21.17
N ARG A 112 -14.34 -14.41 -20.69
CA ARG A 112 -13.58 -14.07 -19.49
C ARG A 112 -12.84 -12.75 -19.65
N VAL A 113 -12.19 -12.53 -20.79
CA VAL A 113 -11.47 -11.29 -21.12
C VAL A 113 -12.44 -10.10 -21.20
N ARG A 114 -13.58 -10.24 -21.89
CA ARG A 114 -14.60 -9.17 -21.99
C ARG A 114 -15.15 -8.77 -20.61
N ARG A 115 -15.41 -9.75 -19.73
CA ARG A 115 -15.83 -9.48 -18.34
C ARG A 115 -14.77 -8.72 -17.55
N LYS A 116 -13.51 -9.14 -17.62
CA LYS A 116 -12.38 -8.44 -16.97
C LYS A 116 -12.20 -7.02 -17.54
N LYS A 117 -12.30 -6.86 -18.87
CA LYS A 117 -12.25 -5.56 -19.57
C LYS A 117 -13.33 -4.63 -19.03
N MET A 118 -14.58 -5.11 -18.98
CA MET A 118 -15.71 -4.29 -18.51
C MET A 118 -15.55 -3.89 -17.04
N LYS A 119 -15.15 -4.82 -16.16
CA LYS A 119 -14.86 -4.52 -14.74
C LYS A 119 -13.76 -3.45 -14.59
N LYS A 120 -12.67 -3.56 -15.37
CA LYS A 120 -11.57 -2.56 -15.37
C LYS A 120 -12.05 -1.20 -15.87
N HIS A 121 -12.83 -1.17 -16.96
CA HIS A 121 -13.40 0.05 -17.54
C HIS A 121 -14.31 0.76 -16.53
N GLN A 122 -15.27 0.05 -15.95
CA GLN A 122 -16.19 0.59 -14.95
C GLN A 122 -15.44 1.09 -13.71
N ARG A 123 -14.44 0.35 -13.22
CA ARG A 123 -13.59 0.79 -12.10
C ARG A 123 -12.84 2.09 -12.41
N LYS A 124 -12.27 2.22 -13.62
CA LYS A 124 -11.61 3.46 -14.06
C LYS A 124 -12.61 4.62 -14.12
N LYS A 125 -13.80 4.40 -14.70
CA LYS A 125 -14.88 5.40 -14.77
C LYS A 125 -15.28 5.87 -13.36
N LEU A 126 -15.47 4.94 -12.43
CA LEU A 126 -15.79 5.24 -11.04
C LEU A 126 -14.69 6.06 -10.34
N ARG A 127 -13.42 5.66 -10.47
CA ARG A 127 -12.29 6.39 -9.88
C ARG A 127 -12.16 7.82 -10.39
N LYS A 128 -12.43 8.03 -11.69
CA LYS A 128 -12.48 9.39 -12.27
C LYS A 128 -13.65 10.20 -11.69
N LYS A 129 -14.85 9.62 -11.67
CA LYS A 129 -16.07 10.28 -11.14
C LYS A 129 -15.92 10.66 -9.65
N MET A 130 -15.32 9.78 -8.84
CA MET A 130 -15.24 9.92 -7.38
C MET A 130 -13.86 10.38 -6.88
N LYS A 131 -13.00 10.94 -7.75
CA LYS A 131 -11.59 11.27 -7.45
C LYS A 131 -11.44 12.01 -6.11
N PHE A 132 -12.17 13.11 -5.94
CA PHE A 132 -12.05 13.97 -4.76
C PHE A 132 -12.54 13.31 -3.47
N ILE A 133 -13.62 12.53 -3.53
CA ILE A 133 -14.13 11.77 -2.39
C ILE A 133 -13.10 10.74 -1.94
N MET A 134 -12.50 10.01 -2.90
CA MET A 134 -11.45 9.04 -2.60
C MET A 134 -10.19 9.69 -2.02
N GLU A 135 -9.79 10.87 -2.51
CA GLU A 135 -8.68 11.64 -1.94
C GLU A 135 -8.97 12.10 -0.51
N LYS A 136 -10.19 12.58 -0.22
CA LYS A 136 -10.60 12.93 1.15
C LYS A 136 -10.51 11.73 2.10
N VAL A 137 -10.94 10.56 1.65
CA VAL A 137 -10.82 9.31 2.43
C VAL A 137 -9.35 8.92 2.63
N ARG A 138 -8.51 9.03 1.60
CA ARG A 138 -7.06 8.76 1.71
C ARG A 138 -6.38 9.70 2.70
N LEU A 139 -6.70 10.99 2.64
CA LEU A 139 -6.18 11.99 3.55
C LEU A 139 -6.55 11.66 5.01
N LYS A 140 -7.83 11.37 5.28
CA LYS A 140 -8.28 10.96 6.62
C LYS A 140 -7.55 9.71 7.13
N ARG A 141 -7.33 8.72 6.25
CA ARG A 141 -6.58 7.50 6.60
C ARG A 141 -5.11 7.81 6.92
N ARG A 142 -4.47 8.68 6.14
CA ARG A 142 -3.09 9.13 6.41
C ARG A 142 -3.00 9.86 7.74
N GLN A 143 -3.89 10.82 8.00
CA GLN A 143 -3.95 11.55 9.27
C GLN A 143 -4.16 10.62 10.46
N LYS A 144 -5.05 9.62 10.35
CA LYS A 144 -5.25 8.64 11.43
C LYS A 144 -3.98 7.81 11.69
N LYS A 145 -3.30 7.37 10.63
CA LYS A 145 -2.04 6.62 10.76
C LYS A 145 -0.95 7.47 11.41
N GLU A 146 -0.82 8.73 10.99
CA GLU A 146 0.16 9.67 11.54
C GLU A 146 -0.09 9.91 13.03
N LYS A 147 -1.35 10.14 13.43
CA LYS A 147 -1.71 10.31 14.84
C LYS A 147 -1.39 9.08 15.68
N LEU A 148 -1.66 7.87 15.16
CA LEU A 148 -1.33 6.63 15.86
C LEU A 148 0.19 6.49 16.03
N PHE A 149 0.95 6.77 14.97
CA PHE A 149 2.41 6.73 15.01
C PHE A 149 2.98 7.74 16.03
N GLN A 150 2.48 8.97 16.04
CA GLN A 150 2.88 9.98 17.01
C GLN A 150 2.55 9.56 18.45
N ALA A 151 1.37 8.98 18.68
CA ALA A 151 0.98 8.46 19.98
C ALA A 151 1.91 7.33 20.45
N GLU A 152 2.28 6.41 19.56
CA GLU A 152 3.24 5.35 19.85
C GLU A 152 4.63 5.90 20.22
N LEU A 153 5.11 6.92 19.52
CA LEU A 153 6.38 7.57 19.85
C LEU A 153 6.33 8.26 21.21
N ILE A 154 5.29 9.03 21.48
CA ILE A 154 5.09 9.68 22.78
C ILE A 154 5.00 8.64 23.90
N ALA A 155 4.32 7.52 23.67
CA ALA A 155 4.24 6.44 24.65
C ALA A 155 5.61 5.86 24.99
N LYS A 156 6.47 5.61 23.98
CA LYS A 156 7.84 5.14 24.20
C LYS A 156 8.71 6.15 24.94
N ILE A 157 8.57 7.44 24.62
CA ILE A 157 9.28 8.50 25.32
C ILE A 157 8.86 8.51 26.79
N LYS A 158 7.55 8.47 27.07
CA LYS A 158 7.03 8.43 28.45
C LYS A 158 7.46 7.18 29.20
N GLU A 159 7.50 6.03 28.53
CA GLU A 159 8.01 4.77 29.12
C GLU A 159 9.49 4.91 29.49
N ALA A 160 10.30 5.53 28.63
CA ALA A 160 11.71 5.79 28.88
C ALA A 160 11.93 6.85 29.98
N GLU A 161 11.11 7.89 30.03
CA GLU A 161 11.17 8.93 31.09
C GLU A 161 10.73 8.38 32.44
N ALA A 162 9.73 7.51 32.47
CA ALA A 162 9.24 6.86 33.69
C ALA A 162 10.11 5.67 34.14
N PHE A 163 11.15 5.32 33.39
CA PHE A 163 12.00 4.19 33.71
C PHE A 163 12.92 4.50 34.91
N ASP A 164 12.59 3.92 36.07
CA ASP A 164 13.51 3.87 37.22
C ASP A 164 14.32 2.58 37.21
N ALA A 165 15.63 2.71 37.06
CA ALA A 165 16.57 1.60 37.07
C ALA A 165 16.56 0.82 38.40
N LYS A 166 16.34 1.49 39.54
CA LYS A 166 16.31 0.84 40.86
C LYS A 166 15.09 -0.07 40.97
N GLU A 167 13.91 0.46 40.60
CA GLU A 167 12.67 -0.32 40.59
C GLU A 167 12.78 -1.52 39.64
N TYR A 168 13.33 -1.32 38.45
CA TYR A 168 13.55 -2.41 37.49
C TYR A 168 14.43 -3.53 38.07
N VAL A 169 15.56 -3.18 38.69
CA VAL A 169 16.45 -4.17 39.32
C VAL A 169 15.74 -4.87 40.48
N ASN A 170 15.03 -4.14 41.32
CA ASN A 170 14.26 -4.71 42.43
C ASN A 170 13.18 -5.68 41.93
N GLU A 171 12.48 -5.34 40.85
CA GLU A 171 11.49 -6.22 40.23
C GLU A 171 12.17 -7.52 39.73
N LYS A 172 13.31 -7.44 39.04
CA LYS A 172 14.06 -8.62 38.59
C LYS A 172 14.54 -9.48 39.76
N LEU A 173 15.08 -8.86 40.81
CA LEU A 173 15.49 -9.57 42.02
C LEU A 173 14.27 -10.20 42.70
N SER A 174 13.11 -9.54 42.73
CA SER A 174 11.88 -10.08 43.30
C SER A 174 11.39 -11.32 42.54
N ILE A 175 11.46 -11.32 41.21
CA ILE A 175 11.10 -12.46 40.36
C ILE A 175 12.04 -13.63 40.63
N LEU A 176 13.35 -13.36 40.73
CA LEU A 176 14.36 -14.38 41.02
C LEU A 176 14.21 -14.96 42.43
N ASN A 177 13.93 -14.10 43.41
CA ASN A 177 13.73 -14.48 44.80
C ASN A 177 12.35 -15.10 45.08
N LYS A 178 11.39 -14.99 44.15
CA LYS A 178 10.04 -15.55 44.30
C LYS A 178 10.13 -17.06 44.36
N LYS A 179 9.77 -17.63 45.51
CA LYS A 179 9.70 -19.09 45.70
C LYS A 179 8.60 -19.67 44.80
N ILE A 180 9.00 -20.47 43.82
CA ILE A 180 8.06 -21.22 42.98
C ILE A 180 7.52 -22.39 43.81
N LEU A 181 6.21 -22.39 44.05
CA LEU A 181 5.54 -23.50 44.73
C LEU A 181 5.20 -24.60 43.72
N PRO A 182 5.44 -25.88 44.06
CA PRO A 182 4.99 -26.98 43.21
C PRO A 182 3.46 -27.02 43.18
N ARG A 183 2.89 -27.47 42.06
CA ARG A 183 1.43 -27.58 41.87
C ARG A 183 0.81 -28.74 42.66
N THR A 184 1.62 -29.73 42.99
CA THR A 184 1.20 -30.92 43.74
C THR A 184 2.12 -31.13 44.95
N PHE A 185 1.59 -31.78 45.98
CA PHE A 185 2.35 -32.20 47.14
C PHE A 185 2.03 -33.66 47.43
N ARG A 186 3.06 -34.52 47.51
CA ARG A 186 2.91 -35.98 47.69
C ARG A 186 2.01 -36.68 46.65
N GLY A 187 1.81 -36.07 45.48
CA GLY A 187 0.99 -36.62 44.38
C GLY A 187 -0.41 -36.03 44.29
N GLU A 188 -0.90 -35.34 45.32
CA GLU A 188 -2.22 -34.72 45.33
C GLU A 188 -2.16 -33.24 44.91
N ILE A 189 -3.21 -32.78 44.21
CA ILE A 189 -3.38 -31.37 43.86
C ILE A 189 -4.08 -30.68 45.04
N LEU A 190 -3.31 -29.89 45.79
CA LEU A 190 -3.79 -29.18 46.96
C LEU A 190 -3.73 -27.66 46.73
N PRO A 191 -4.48 -26.85 47.50
CA PRO A 191 -4.36 -25.41 47.46
C PRO A 191 -2.92 -24.93 47.74
N ALA A 192 -2.49 -23.88 47.04
CA ALA A 192 -1.10 -23.39 47.13
C ALA A 192 -0.68 -23.00 48.56
N GLU A 193 -1.62 -22.51 49.36
CA GLU A 193 -1.38 -22.15 50.76
C GLU A 193 -1.01 -23.35 51.62
N MET A 194 -1.73 -24.48 51.48
CA MET A 194 -1.42 -25.70 52.21
C MET A 194 -0.09 -26.30 51.77
N ILE A 195 0.20 -26.31 50.47
CA ILE A 195 1.50 -26.78 49.94
C ILE A 195 2.65 -25.95 50.52
N LYS A 196 2.47 -24.62 50.62
CA LYS A 196 3.45 -23.73 51.24
C LYS A 196 3.68 -24.10 52.71
N GLN A 197 2.61 -24.26 53.50
CA GLN A 197 2.70 -24.66 54.91
C GLN A 197 3.46 -25.97 55.09
N PHE A 198 3.12 -27.01 54.31
CA PHE A 198 3.81 -28.30 54.39
C PHE A 198 5.29 -28.22 53.99
N LEU A 199 5.63 -27.41 52.97
CA LEU A 199 7.03 -27.20 52.58
C LEU A 199 7.83 -26.44 53.63
N ASP A 200 7.20 -25.49 54.32
CA ASP A 200 7.84 -24.69 55.36
C ASP A 200 8.03 -25.52 56.65
N GLU A 201 7.04 -26.35 57.04
CA GLU A 201 7.18 -27.33 58.13
C GLU A 201 8.31 -28.34 57.86
N LYS A 202 8.38 -28.86 56.63
CA LYS A 202 9.47 -29.75 56.21
C LYS A 202 10.84 -29.06 56.20
N ARG A 203 10.89 -27.73 56.01
CA ARG A 203 12.12 -26.94 56.13
C ARG A 203 12.51 -26.72 57.59
N ALA A 204 11.57 -26.30 58.43
CA ALA A 204 11.78 -26.08 59.86
C ALA A 204 12.29 -27.34 60.57
N THR A 205 11.70 -28.49 60.29
CA THR A 205 12.15 -29.78 60.84
C THR A 205 13.57 -30.16 60.41
N LYS A 206 14.00 -29.80 59.18
CA LYS A 206 15.38 -29.98 58.72
C LYS A 206 16.35 -29.02 59.42
N GLU A 207 15.96 -27.76 59.61
CA GLU A 207 16.77 -26.75 60.30
C GLU A 207 16.96 -27.08 61.78
N ALA A 208 15.90 -27.49 62.47
CA ALA A 208 15.96 -27.95 63.86
C ALA A 208 16.89 -29.16 64.04
N LYS A 209 17.00 -30.03 63.03
CA LYS A 209 17.96 -31.15 63.03
C LYS A 209 19.40 -30.69 62.82
N ARG A 210 19.63 -29.64 62.02
CA ARG A 210 20.96 -29.06 61.75
C ARG A 210 21.49 -28.25 62.93
N ASN A 211 20.63 -27.46 63.58
CA ASN A 211 20.98 -26.62 64.73
C ASN A 211 21.07 -27.39 66.06
N LYS A 212 21.22 -28.71 66.04
CA LYS A 212 21.50 -29.48 67.26
C LYS A 212 22.97 -29.26 67.63
N PRO A 213 23.28 -28.72 68.82
CA PRO A 213 24.67 -28.53 69.23
C PRO A 213 25.37 -29.89 69.24
N ARG A 214 26.54 -29.96 68.62
CA ARG A 214 27.39 -31.15 68.71
C ARG A 214 28.08 -31.10 70.07
N LEU A 215 27.83 -32.10 70.91
CA LEU A 215 28.62 -32.33 72.11
C LEU A 215 30.05 -32.66 71.68
N THR A 216 30.97 -31.73 71.91
CA THR A 216 32.42 -31.98 71.84
C THR A 216 32.85 -32.55 73.18
N LEU A 217 33.39 -33.77 73.16
CA LEU A 217 34.02 -34.42 74.31
C LEU A 217 35.44 -33.89 74.51
#